data_AF-A0A6P5ADS6-F1
#
_entry.id   AF-A0A6P5ADS6-F1
#
_cell.length_a   1.000
_cell.length_b   1.000
_cell.length_c   1.000
_cell.angle_alpha   90.00
_cell.angle_beta   90.00
_cell.angle_gamma   90.00
#
_symmetry.space_group_name_H-M   'P 1'
#
loop_
_entity.id
_entity.type
_entity.pdbx_description
1 polymer ?
#
loop_
_entity_poly.entity_id
_entity_poly.type
_entity_poly.pdbx_seq_one_letter_code
_entity_poly.pdbx_strand_id
1 'polypeptide(L)'
;MSSKMATQDKDEEIRQVFLAFDTHCRGFLTLDDLLRAGSLVAPHIPRHRMEAAFREVDSDGDSRVSYRDFEYMMKYSLDDRM
;
A
#
# COMPACT_ATOMS: atom_id res chain seq x y z
N MET A 1 21.96 14.65 -15.76
CA MET A 1 22.18 13.39 -14.99
C MET A 1 20.99 13.19 -14.07
N SER A 2 19.90 12.57 -14.52
CA SER A 2 18.72 12.38 -13.66
C SER A 2 17.94 11.19 -14.17
N SER A 3 17.63 10.24 -13.27
CA SER A 3 16.46 9.33 -13.30
C SER A 3 16.67 8.01 -12.54
N LYS A 4 17.85 7.75 -11.95
CA LYS A 4 18.07 6.54 -11.12
C LYS A 4 17.88 6.73 -9.61
N MET A 5 17.85 7.97 -9.10
CA MET A 5 17.76 8.23 -7.66
C MET A 5 16.32 8.26 -7.13
N ALA A 6 15.34 8.68 -7.93
CA ALA A 6 13.95 8.83 -7.47
C ALA A 6 13.20 7.48 -7.33
N THR A 7 13.65 6.43 -8.00
CA THR A 7 13.03 5.09 -7.91
C THR A 7 13.46 4.35 -6.65
N GLN A 8 14.75 4.48 -6.28
CA GLN A 8 15.28 3.81 -5.08
C GLN A 8 14.65 4.32 -3.79
N ASP A 9 14.41 5.63 -3.71
CA ASP A 9 13.79 6.29 -2.55
C ASP A 9 12.33 5.84 -2.37
N LYS A 10 11.58 5.73 -3.48
CA LYS A 10 10.19 5.25 -3.47
C LYS A 10 10.09 3.78 -3.05
N ASP A 11 10.93 2.90 -3.57
CA ASP A 11 10.92 1.48 -3.16
C ASP A 11 11.23 1.31 -1.66
N GLU A 12 12.09 2.16 -1.08
CA GLU A 12 12.37 2.18 0.35
C GLU A 12 11.19 2.74 1.16
N GLU A 13 10.56 3.82 0.71
CA GLU A 13 9.38 4.40 1.36
C GLU A 13 8.20 3.41 1.35
N ILE A 14 7.93 2.77 0.21
CA ILE A 14 6.91 1.72 0.06
C ILE A 14 7.20 0.56 1.04
N ARG A 15 8.46 0.14 1.16
CA ARG A 15 8.85 -0.89 2.14
C ARG A 15 8.61 -0.46 3.57
N GLN A 16 9.04 0.75 3.94
CA GLN A 16 8.88 1.22 5.32
C GLN A 16 7.41 1.38 5.69
N VAL A 17 6.59 1.88 4.76
CA VAL A 17 5.15 1.93 4.92
C VAL A 17 4.60 0.51 5.05
N PHE A 18 4.96 -0.42 4.16
CA PHE A 18 4.48 -1.80 4.25
C PHE A 18 4.85 -2.46 5.60
N LEU A 19 6.07 -2.27 6.08
CA LEU A 19 6.53 -2.75 7.39
C LEU A 19 5.80 -2.08 8.56
N ALA A 20 5.49 -0.79 8.47
CA ALA A 20 4.73 -0.08 9.48
C ALA A 20 3.27 -0.57 9.56
N PHE A 21 2.72 -1.04 8.44
CA PHE A 21 1.39 -1.62 8.36
C PHE A 21 1.40 -3.11 8.77
N ASP A 22 2.43 -3.88 8.39
CA ASP A 22 2.59 -5.31 8.68
C ASP A 22 3.20 -5.56 10.06
N THR A 23 2.45 -5.18 11.09
CA THR A 23 2.81 -5.38 12.51
C THR A 23 3.08 -6.84 12.89
N HIS A 24 2.62 -7.79 12.08
CA HIS A 24 2.79 -9.23 12.31
C HIS A 24 3.89 -9.86 11.45
N CYS A 25 4.59 -9.07 10.61
CA CYS A 25 5.63 -9.53 9.68
C CYS A 25 5.19 -10.77 8.87
N ARG A 26 3.94 -10.82 8.43
CA ARG A 26 3.38 -11.94 7.67
C ARG A 26 3.76 -11.89 6.19
N GLY A 27 4.23 -10.74 5.71
CA GLY A 27 4.53 -10.51 4.29
C GLY A 27 3.29 -10.19 3.45
N PHE A 28 2.14 -10.02 4.09
CA PHE A 28 0.88 -9.59 3.47
C PHE A 28 0.05 -8.78 4.46
N LEU A 29 -0.70 -7.80 3.95
CA LEU A 29 -1.62 -6.97 4.71
C LEU A 29 -3.04 -7.49 4.52
N THR A 30 -3.73 -7.79 5.61
CA THR A 30 -5.17 -8.06 5.54
C THR A 30 -5.95 -6.75 5.61
N LEU A 31 -7.22 -6.78 5.21
CA LEU A 31 -8.10 -5.62 5.34
C LEU A 31 -8.11 -5.05 6.77
N ASP A 32 -8.08 -5.93 7.77
CA ASP A 32 -8.07 -5.57 9.18
C ASP A 32 -6.76 -4.85 9.60
N ASP A 33 -5.61 -5.25 9.04
CA ASP A 33 -4.35 -4.53 9.25
C ASP A 33 -4.36 -3.17 8.57
N LEU A 34 -4.89 -3.10 7.34
CA LEU A 34 -4.97 -1.87 6.56
C LEU A 34 -5.91 -0.85 7.22
N LEU A 35 -6.99 -1.30 7.86
CA LEU A 35 -7.89 -0.45 8.64
C LEU A 35 -7.28 0.04 9.94
N ARG A 36 -6.55 -0.82 10.66
CA ARG A 36 -5.83 -0.44 11.88
C ARG A 36 -4.74 0.57 11.59
N ALA A 37 -3.86 0.24 10.64
CA ALA A 37 -2.74 1.10 10.27
C ALA A 37 -3.22 2.36 9.53
N GLY A 38 -4.25 2.25 8.69
CA GLY A 38 -4.88 3.38 8.04
C GLY A 38 -5.49 4.36 9.03
N SER A 39 -6.02 3.90 10.17
CA SER A 39 -6.47 4.80 11.25
C SER A 39 -5.32 5.56 11.91
N LEU A 40 -4.11 5.01 11.88
CA LEU A 40 -2.90 5.62 12.45
C LEU A 40 -2.25 6.62 11.48
N VAL A 41 -2.18 6.26 10.19
CA VAL A 41 -1.46 7.00 9.16
C VAL A 41 -2.38 7.99 8.43
N ALA A 42 -3.64 7.65 8.24
CA ALA A 42 -4.62 8.44 7.52
C ALA A 42 -5.99 8.48 8.24
N PRO A 43 -6.06 9.04 9.47
CA PRO A 43 -7.29 9.07 10.29
C PRO A 43 -8.46 9.82 9.64
N HIS A 44 -8.20 10.62 8.60
CA HIS A 44 -9.20 11.37 7.83
C HIS A 44 -9.84 10.53 6.71
N ILE A 45 -9.29 9.35 6.40
CA ILE A 45 -9.85 8.44 5.41
C ILE A 45 -10.86 7.53 6.12
N PRO A 46 -12.13 7.51 5.70
CA PRO A 46 -13.13 6.65 6.31
C PRO A 46 -12.95 5.19 5.90
N ARG A 47 -13.32 4.26 6.79
CA ARG A 47 -13.23 2.79 6.60
C ARG A 47 -13.72 2.32 5.22
N HIS A 48 -14.88 2.80 4.76
CA HIS A 48 -15.43 2.40 3.46
C HIS A 48 -14.51 2.72 2.27
N ARG A 49 -13.73 3.81 2.35
CA ARG A 49 -12.80 4.21 1.31
C ARG A 49 -11.52 3.36 1.36
N MET A 50 -11.07 2.98 2.56
CA MET A 50 -9.99 2.01 2.71
C MET A 50 -10.41 0.62 2.21
N GLU A 51 -11.64 0.18 2.48
CA GLU A 51 -12.19 -1.07 1.94
C GLU A 51 -12.28 -1.05 0.42
N ALA A 52 -12.71 0.06 -0.16
CA ALA A 52 -12.74 0.24 -1.62
C ALA A 52 -11.33 0.20 -2.22
N ALA A 53 -10.38 0.92 -1.64
CA ALA A 53 -8.98 0.91 -2.08
C ALA A 53 -8.34 -0.48 -1.89
N PHE A 54 -8.64 -1.17 -0.79
CA PHE A 54 -8.18 -2.54 -0.55
C PHE A 54 -8.66 -3.47 -1.65
N ARG A 55 -9.95 -3.42 -2.01
CA ARG A 55 -10.53 -4.25 -3.06
C ARG A 55 -10.00 -3.90 -4.46
N GLU A 56 -9.65 -2.63 -4.69
CA GLU A 56 -9.05 -2.20 -5.95
C GLU A 56 -7.62 -2.74 -6.12
N VAL A 57 -6.90 -2.94 -5.01
CA VAL A 57 -5.54 -3.49 -5.00
C VAL A 57 -5.52 -5.01 -4.94
N ASP A 58 -6.48 -5.61 -4.22
CA ASP A 58 -6.66 -7.07 -4.11
C ASP A 58 -7.21 -7.66 -5.41
N SER A 59 -6.33 -7.83 -6.39
CA SER A 59 -6.67 -8.36 -7.72
C SER A 59 -6.90 -9.87 -7.73
N ASP A 60 -6.33 -10.61 -6.76
CA ASP A 60 -6.52 -12.06 -6.62
C ASP A 60 -7.79 -12.39 -5.82
N GLY A 61 -8.33 -11.42 -5.08
CA GLY A 61 -9.53 -11.59 -4.27
C GLY A 61 -9.31 -12.49 -3.05
N ASP A 62 -8.05 -12.69 -2.66
CA ASP A 62 -7.68 -13.53 -1.51
C ASP A 62 -7.84 -12.78 -0.17
N SER A 63 -8.31 -11.52 -0.24
CA SER A 63 -8.46 -10.61 0.89
C SER A 63 -7.12 -10.31 1.57
N ARG A 64 -6.02 -10.37 0.80
CA ARG A 64 -4.68 -10.02 1.25
C ARG A 64 -3.98 -9.17 0.19
N VAL A 65 -3.29 -8.14 0.66
CA VAL A 65 -2.44 -7.30 -0.17
C VAL A 65 -1.01 -7.75 0.07
N SER A 66 -0.42 -8.43 -0.91
CA SER A 66 0.99 -8.78 -0.83
C SER A 66 1.85 -7.53 -1.04
N TYR A 67 3.12 -7.60 -0.65
CA TYR A 67 4.07 -6.52 -0.92
C TYR A 67 4.06 -6.09 -2.40
N ARG A 68 3.88 -7.05 -3.31
CA ARG A 68 3.84 -6.80 -4.76
C ARG A 68 2.62 -6.01 -5.21
N ASP A 69 1.45 -6.29 -4.65
CA ASP A 69 0.20 -5.55 -4.91
C ASP A 69 0.27 -4.14 -4.33
N PHE A 70 0.86 -4.00 -3.13
CA PHE A 70 1.09 -2.70 -2.49
C PHE A 70 2.09 -1.84 -3.28
N GLU A 71 3.19 -2.44 -3.74
CA GLU A 71 4.17 -1.77 -4.59
C GLU A 71 3.56 -1.36 -5.93
N TYR A 72 2.75 -2.24 -6.54
CA TYR A 72 2.03 -1.94 -7.76
C TYR A 72 1.06 -0.77 -7.53
N MET A 73 0.25 -0.78 -6.48
CA MET A 73 -0.61 0.35 -6.14
C MET A 73 0.18 1.65 -6.00
N MET A 74 1.22 1.68 -5.16
CA MET A 74 1.97 2.91 -4.91
C MET A 74 2.75 3.42 -6.12
N LYS A 75 3.23 2.53 -7.00
CA LYS A 75 3.90 2.92 -8.25
C LYS A 75 2.91 3.34 -9.34
N TYR A 76 1.78 2.65 -9.48
CA TYR A 76 0.83 2.85 -10.59
C TYR A 76 -0.27 3.87 -10.27
N SER A 77 -0.64 4.11 -9.00
CA SER A 77 -1.53 5.24 -8.64
C SER A 77 -0.89 6.61 -8.88
N LEU A 78 0.40 6.68 -9.22
CA LEU A 78 1.12 7.88 -9.63
C LEU A 78 1.24 8.03 -11.16
N ASP A 79 0.82 7.03 -11.94
CA ASP A 79 0.91 7.02 -13.41
C ASP A 79 -0.46 7.28 -14.09
N ASP A 80 -1.49 7.75 -13.38
CA ASP A 80 -2.71 8.29 -14.00
C ASP A 80 -2.56 9.80 -14.28
N ARG A 81 -1.53 10.16 -15.06
CA ARG A 81 -1.40 11.47 -15.74
C ARG A 81 -0.53 11.32 -16.99
N MET A 82 -1.02 10.60 -18.00
CA MET A 82 -0.64 10.87 -19.40
C MET A 82 -1.86 11.26 -20.21
#